data_AF-A0A0W0U9Q5-F1
#
_entry.id   AF-A0A0W0U9Q5-F1
#
_cell.length_a   1.000
_cell.length_b   1.000
_cell.length_c   1.000
_cell.angle_alpha   90.00
_cell.angle_beta   90.00
_cell.angle_gamma   90.00
#
_symmetry.space_group_name_H-M   'P 1'
#
loop_
_entity.id
_entity.type
_entity.pdbx_description
1 polymer ?
#
loop_
_entity_poly.entity_id
_entity_poly.type
_entity_poly.pdbx_seq_one_letter_code
_entity_poly.pdbx_strand_id
1 'polypeptide(L)'
;MKTSAQVSLAVPNEVIWKALKNLVERFNFNKEEALKLMGDMPASSYYKGIKSYNGNLSRDEKERISLLLGIYKDLRILFIDSSQALSWINRENTLPPFNGITPKSYMMEGSLMRLAEVRRFLDFWRGY
;
A
#
# COMPACT_ATOMS: atom_id res chain seq x y z
N MET A 1 -39.70 -17.96 9.54
CA MET A 1 -38.88 -16.85 10.10
C MET A 1 -37.49 -16.99 9.50
N LYS A 2 -37.06 -16.03 8.65
CA LYS A 2 -35.83 -16.15 7.84
C LYS A 2 -34.59 -15.91 8.73
N THR A 3 -33.67 -16.88 8.75
CA THR A 3 -32.35 -16.76 9.37
C THR A 3 -31.57 -15.66 8.65
N SER A 4 -31.30 -14.54 9.33
CA SER A 4 -30.41 -13.50 8.80
C SER A 4 -29.00 -14.05 8.76
N ALA A 5 -28.51 -14.37 7.57
CA ALA A 5 -27.10 -14.66 7.33
C ALA A 5 -26.28 -13.43 7.73
N GLN A 6 -25.46 -13.60 8.76
CA GLN A 6 -24.48 -12.62 9.18
C GLN A 6 -23.52 -12.42 8.01
N VAL A 7 -23.64 -11.30 7.30
CA VAL A 7 -22.72 -10.95 6.21
C VAL A 7 -21.32 -10.89 6.81
N SER A 8 -20.45 -11.81 6.44
CA SER A 8 -19.04 -11.74 6.78
C SER A 8 -18.51 -10.40 6.26
N LEU A 9 -18.09 -9.53 7.18
CA LEU A 9 -17.46 -8.23 6.88
C LEU A 9 -16.05 -8.37 6.26
N ALA A 10 -15.64 -9.58 5.88
CA ALA A 10 -14.35 -9.83 5.27
C ALA A 10 -14.34 -9.30 3.82
N VAL A 11 -13.49 -8.30 3.58
CA VAL A 11 -13.24 -7.77 2.22
C VAL A 11 -12.75 -8.93 1.33
N PRO A 12 -13.41 -9.20 0.18
CA PRO A 12 -13.01 -10.28 -0.72
C PRO A 12 -11.58 -10.07 -1.24
N ASN A 13 -10.80 -11.15 -1.38
CA ASN A 13 -9.42 -11.08 -1.88
C ASN A 13 -9.35 -10.43 -3.28
N GLU A 14 -10.39 -10.60 -4.11
CA GLU A 14 -10.50 -9.95 -5.42
C GLU A 14 -10.39 -8.42 -5.31
N VAL A 15 -11.09 -7.82 -4.35
CA VAL A 15 -11.07 -6.37 -4.11
C VAL A 15 -9.68 -5.94 -3.66
N ILE A 16 -9.03 -6.73 -2.81
CA ILE A 16 -7.70 -6.44 -2.28
C ILE A 16 -6.63 -6.51 -3.39
N TRP A 17 -6.71 -7.51 -4.28
CA TRP A 17 -5.83 -7.60 -5.44
C TRP A 17 -6.02 -6.44 -6.42
N LYS A 18 -7.27 -6.02 -6.68
CA LYS A 18 -7.55 -4.82 -7.50
C LYS A 18 -6.96 -3.56 -6.87
N ALA A 19 -7.07 -3.41 -5.55
CA ALA A 19 -6.47 -2.30 -4.82
C ALA A 19 -4.94 -2.28 -4.99
N LEU A 20 -4.26 -3.42 -4.79
CA LEU A 20 -2.82 -3.53 -4.99
C LEU A 20 -2.42 -3.16 -6.42
N LYS A 21 -3.10 -3.71 -7.45
CA LYS A 21 -2.83 -3.38 -8.86
C LYS A 21 -2.90 -1.86 -9.11
N ASN A 22 -3.96 -1.22 -8.63
CA ASN A 22 -4.16 0.21 -8.81
C ASN A 22 -3.09 1.04 -8.08
N LEU A 23 -2.66 0.62 -6.87
CA LEU A 23 -1.60 1.30 -6.13
C LEU A 23 -0.24 1.19 -6.84
N VAL A 24 0.10 -0.01 -7.32
CA VAL A 24 1.32 -0.27 -8.10
C VAL A 24 1.36 0.62 -9.35
N GLU A 25 0.26 0.71 -10.09
CA GLU A 25 0.15 1.56 -11.27
C GLU A 25 0.26 3.06 -10.91
N ARG A 26 -0.46 3.52 -9.89
CA ARG A 26 -0.50 4.95 -9.52
C ARG A 26 0.84 5.47 -8.98
N PHE A 27 1.53 4.68 -8.18
CA PHE A 27 2.85 5.05 -7.65
C PHE A 27 4.00 4.69 -8.60
N ASN A 28 3.68 4.08 -9.75
CA ASN A 28 4.67 3.58 -10.71
C ASN A 28 5.71 2.67 -10.03
N PHE A 29 5.22 1.70 -9.25
CA PHE A 29 6.08 0.65 -8.70
C PHE A 29 6.37 -0.37 -9.81
N ASN A 30 7.64 -0.73 -9.95
CA ASN A 30 8.00 -1.86 -10.78
C ASN A 30 7.62 -3.18 -10.07
N LYS A 31 7.77 -4.30 -10.79
CA LYS A 31 7.42 -5.61 -10.24
C LYS A 31 8.21 -5.95 -8.98
N GLU A 32 9.52 -5.75 -8.98
CA GLU A 32 10.41 -6.10 -7.86
C GLU A 32 10.05 -5.30 -6.61
N GLU A 33 9.75 -4.00 -6.79
CA GLU A 33 9.24 -3.13 -5.73
C GLU A 33 7.90 -3.63 -5.19
N ALA A 34 6.98 -4.04 -6.06
CA ALA A 34 5.70 -4.60 -5.63
C ALA A 34 5.86 -5.89 -4.82
N LEU A 35 6.74 -6.81 -5.23
CA LEU A 35 7.04 -8.02 -4.44
C LEU A 35 7.66 -7.68 -3.09
N LYS A 36 8.59 -6.72 -3.06
CA LYS A 36 9.26 -6.26 -1.85
C LYS A 36 8.28 -5.64 -0.86
N LEU A 37 7.41 -4.76 -1.34
CA LEU A 37 6.34 -4.13 -0.55
C LEU A 37 5.42 -5.17 0.09
N MET A 38 5.16 -6.27 -0.62
CA MET A 38 4.36 -7.41 -0.17
C MET A 38 5.14 -8.41 0.70
N GLY A 39 6.30 -8.03 1.25
CA GLY A 39 7.06 -8.88 2.16
C GLY A 39 7.81 -9.99 1.44
N ASP A 40 8.44 -9.67 0.31
CA ASP A 40 9.17 -10.62 -0.55
C ASP A 40 8.25 -11.75 -1.06
N MET A 41 7.02 -11.38 -1.45
CA MET A 41 6.02 -12.30 -1.98
C MET A 41 6.57 -13.10 -3.19
N PRO A 42 6.29 -14.41 -3.29
CA PRO A 42 6.67 -15.19 -4.46
C PRO A 42 6.08 -14.60 -5.74
N ALA A 43 6.93 -14.43 -6.78
CA ALA A 43 6.50 -13.83 -8.04
C ALA A 43 5.31 -14.57 -8.68
N SER A 44 5.26 -15.90 -8.59
CA SER A 44 4.15 -16.71 -9.11
C SER A 44 2.81 -16.38 -8.44
N SER A 45 2.80 -16.19 -7.12
CA SER A 45 1.63 -15.77 -6.36
C SER A 45 1.17 -14.38 -6.78
N TYR A 46 2.09 -13.43 -6.89
CA TYR A 46 1.80 -12.07 -7.35
C TYR A 46 1.21 -12.04 -8.76
N TYR A 47 1.81 -12.77 -9.70
CA TYR A 47 1.33 -12.82 -11.08
C TYR A 47 -0.06 -13.43 -11.19
N LYS A 48 -0.32 -14.52 -10.47
CA LYS A 48 -1.66 -15.12 -10.39
C LYS A 48 -2.66 -14.12 -9.80
N GLY A 49 -2.29 -13.47 -8.70
CA GLY A 49 -3.06 -12.45 -8.00
C GLY A 49 -3.46 -11.28 -8.89
N ILE A 50 -2.50 -10.62 -9.55
CA ILE A 50 -2.74 -9.46 -10.40
C ILE A 50 -3.51 -9.81 -11.68
N LYS A 51 -3.23 -10.97 -12.29
CA LYS A 51 -3.86 -11.37 -13.56
C LYS A 51 -5.31 -11.81 -13.39
N SER A 52 -5.59 -12.57 -12.33
CA SER A 52 -6.90 -13.22 -12.14
C SER A 52 -7.71 -12.66 -10.98
N TYR A 53 -7.16 -11.69 -10.24
CA TYR A 53 -7.72 -11.19 -8.98
C TYR A 53 -8.09 -12.32 -8.00
N ASN A 54 -7.32 -13.40 -8.06
CA ASN A 54 -7.55 -14.64 -7.35
C ASN A 54 -6.25 -15.11 -6.71
N GLY A 55 -6.35 -15.79 -5.58
CA GLY A 55 -5.24 -16.15 -4.73
C GLY A 55 -5.51 -15.72 -3.30
N ASN A 56 -5.13 -16.58 -2.37
CA ASN A 56 -5.21 -16.26 -0.96
C ASN A 56 -4.12 -15.26 -0.60
N LEU A 57 -4.55 -14.20 0.09
CA LEU A 57 -3.64 -13.26 0.72
C LEU A 57 -3.52 -13.61 2.20
N SER A 58 -2.30 -13.65 2.70
CA SER A 58 -2.01 -13.77 4.13
C SER A 58 -2.49 -12.53 4.89
N ARG A 59 -2.54 -12.62 6.22
CA ARG A 59 -2.87 -11.46 7.07
C ARG A 59 -1.87 -10.33 6.87
N ASP A 60 -0.58 -10.66 6.80
CA ASP A 60 0.51 -9.68 6.61
C ASP A 60 0.37 -8.94 5.27
N GLU A 61 0.10 -9.66 4.18
CA GLU A 61 -0.09 -9.06 2.85
C GLU A 61 -1.30 -8.11 2.84
N LYS A 62 -2.40 -8.49 3.48
CA LYS A 62 -3.59 -7.61 3.62
C LYS A 62 -3.27 -6.36 4.43
N GLU A 63 -2.46 -6.48 5.47
CA GLU A 63 -2.05 -5.36 6.32
C GLU A 63 -1.12 -4.39 5.56
N ARG A 64 -0.17 -4.91 4.79
CA ARG A 64 0.69 -4.11 3.89
C ARG A 64 -0.13 -3.32 2.86
N ILE A 65 -1.12 -3.97 2.24
CA ILE A 65 -2.01 -3.30 1.29
C ILE A 65 -2.86 -2.23 1.98
N SER A 66 -3.32 -2.49 3.21
CA SER A 66 -4.04 -1.51 4.01
C SER A 66 -3.19 -0.26 4.31
N LEU A 67 -1.92 -0.46 4.67
CA LEU A 67 -0.97 0.65 4.91
C LEU A 67 -0.73 1.46 3.63
N LEU A 68 -0.52 0.81 2.48
CA LEU A 68 -0.34 1.48 1.19
C LEU A 68 -1.60 2.27 0.76
N LEU A 69 -2.79 1.71 0.95
CA LEU A 69 -4.05 2.42 0.73
C LEU A 69 -4.16 3.66 1.62
N GLY A 70 -3.72 3.53 2.88
CA GLY A 70 -3.62 4.65 3.79
C GLY A 70 -2.68 5.74 3.28
N ILE A 71 -1.45 5.38 2.91
CA ILE A 71 -0.46 6.32 2.37
C ILE A 71 -1.05 7.07 1.17
N TYR A 72 -1.67 6.36 0.23
CA TYR A 72 -2.37 6.97 -0.91
C TYR A 72 -3.46 7.94 -0.46
N LYS A 73 -4.32 7.52 0.47
CA LYS A 73 -5.42 8.35 0.98
C LYS A 73 -4.90 9.66 1.58
N ASP A 74 -3.89 9.60 2.45
CA ASP A 74 -3.39 10.80 3.12
C ASP A 74 -2.72 11.75 2.13
N LEU A 75 -1.96 11.22 1.16
CA LEU A 75 -1.41 12.04 0.09
C LEU A 75 -2.51 12.73 -0.74
N ARG A 76 -3.62 12.05 -1.02
CA ARG A 76 -4.76 12.64 -1.72
C ARG A 76 -5.53 13.68 -0.89
N ILE A 77 -5.38 13.67 0.44
CA ILE A 77 -5.92 14.70 1.33
C ILE A 77 -4.97 15.91 1.39
N LEU A 78 -3.67 15.64 1.55
CA LEU A 78 -2.64 16.67 1.73
C LEU A 78 -2.38 17.48 0.45
N PHE A 79 -2.55 16.86 -0.72
CA PHE A 79 -2.25 17.49 -2.00
C PHE A 79 -3.50 17.57 -2.87
N ILE A 80 -3.89 18.80 -3.22
CA ILE A 80 -4.94 19.06 -4.22
C ILE A 80 -4.55 18.39 -5.55
N ASP A 81 -3.31 18.64 -6.00
CA ASP A 81 -2.81 18.13 -7.27
C ASP A 81 -2.54 16.62 -7.27
N SER A 82 -3.20 15.94 -8.21
CA SER A 82 -2.92 14.60 -8.76
C SER A 82 -1.48 14.12 -8.64
N SER A 83 -0.67 14.76 -9.46
CA SER A 83 0.70 14.41 -9.78
C SER A 83 1.63 14.70 -8.62
N GLN A 84 1.39 15.78 -7.88
CA GLN A 84 2.16 16.11 -6.69
C GLN A 84 1.99 15.05 -5.59
N ALA A 85 0.75 14.60 -5.35
CA ALA A 85 0.48 13.53 -4.39
C ALA A 85 1.26 12.26 -4.73
N LEU A 86 1.18 11.82 -5.99
CA LEU A 86 1.78 10.55 -6.44
C LEU A 86 3.30 10.61 -6.58
N SER A 87 3.85 11.77 -6.94
CA SER A 87 5.30 11.98 -7.04
C SER A 87 5.98 12.20 -5.68
N TRP A 88 5.22 12.47 -4.61
CA TRP A 88 5.77 12.79 -3.29
C TRP A 88 6.72 11.71 -2.77
N ILE A 89 6.39 10.43 -2.96
CA ILE A 89 7.22 9.31 -2.48
C ILE A 89 8.61 9.27 -3.11
N ASN A 90 8.83 9.97 -4.22
CA ASN A 90 10.11 10.03 -4.93
C ASN A 90 10.95 11.27 -4.56
N ARG A 91 10.45 12.14 -3.67
CA ARG A 91 11.16 13.34 -3.23
C ARG A 91 12.00 13.00 -2.01
N GLU A 92 13.23 13.48 -1.97
CA GLU A 92 14.06 13.38 -0.76
C GLU A 92 13.36 14.10 0.40
N ASN A 93 13.45 13.50 1.59
CA ASN A 93 12.87 14.07 2.78
C ASN A 93 13.90 14.02 3.92
N THR A 94 14.29 15.20 4.42
CA THR A 94 15.29 15.33 5.48
C THR A 94 14.71 15.11 6.88
N LEU A 95 13.39 15.12 7.02
CA LEU A 95 12.73 14.88 8.30
C LEU A 95 12.78 13.39 8.68
N PRO A 96 12.83 13.08 9.98
CA PRO A 96 12.61 11.71 10.44
C PRO A 96 11.24 11.19 9.95
N PRO A 97 11.16 9.91 9.52
CA PRO A 97 12.21 8.89 9.64
C PRO A 97 13.14 8.77 8.42
N PHE A 98 12.95 9.61 7.40
CA PHE A 98 13.60 9.44 6.09
C PHE A 98 15.06 9.91 6.06
N ASN A 99 15.44 10.88 6.89
CA ASN A 99 16.83 11.29 7.11
C ASN A 99 17.64 11.53 5.81
N GLY A 100 17.01 12.10 4.78
CA GLY A 100 17.63 12.46 3.51
C GLY A 100 17.33 11.51 2.35
N ILE A 101 16.79 10.31 2.58
CA ILE A 101 16.36 9.42 1.50
C ILE A 101 14.90 9.68 1.09
N THR A 102 14.47 9.11 -0.04
CA THR A 102 13.07 9.21 -0.46
C THR A 102 12.18 8.26 0.36
N PRO A 103 10.90 8.61 0.61
CA PRO A 103 9.93 7.69 1.23
C PRO A 103 9.79 6.37 0.46
N LYS A 104 9.92 6.38 -0.87
CA LYS A 104 9.95 5.18 -1.70
C LYS A 104 11.13 4.29 -1.33
N SER A 105 12.35 4.81 -1.34
CA SER A 105 13.56 4.08 -0.94
C SER A 105 13.45 3.52 0.48
N TYR A 106 12.89 4.32 1.41
CA TYR A 106 12.65 3.91 2.79
C TYR A 106 11.70 2.70 2.90
N MET A 107 10.61 2.68 2.12
CA MET A 107 9.70 1.53 2.06
C MET A 107 10.34 0.28 1.43
N MET A 108 11.36 0.45 0.56
CA MET A 108 12.02 -0.68 -0.12
C MET A 108 12.92 -1.52 0.79
N GLU A 109 13.18 -1.10 2.02
CA GLU A 109 13.77 -1.99 3.03
C GLU A 109 12.86 -3.21 3.31
N GLY A 110 11.58 -3.16 2.93
CA GLY A 110 10.67 -4.32 2.86
C GLY A 110 9.98 -4.70 4.18
N SER A 111 10.36 -4.05 5.29
CA SER A 111 9.70 -4.24 6.57
C SER A 111 8.30 -3.62 6.60
N LEU A 112 7.34 -4.33 7.19
CA LEU A 112 5.99 -3.80 7.47
C LEU A 112 6.07 -2.49 8.29
N MET A 113 7.05 -2.39 9.20
CA MET A 113 7.23 -1.21 10.03
C MET A 113 7.53 0.04 9.20
N ARG A 114 8.27 -0.08 8.09
CA ARG A 114 8.60 1.05 7.23
C ARG A 114 7.35 1.64 6.58
N LEU A 115 6.43 0.77 6.13
CA LEU A 115 5.13 1.19 5.64
C LEU A 115 4.31 1.89 6.74
N ALA A 116 4.31 1.33 7.95
CA ALA A 116 3.59 1.90 9.08
C ALA A 116 4.15 3.28 9.50
N GLU A 117 5.46 3.48 9.43
CA GLU A 117 6.11 4.75 9.74
C GLU A 117 5.84 5.82 8.67
N VAL A 118 5.86 5.48 7.38
CA VAL A 118 5.46 6.41 6.31
C VAL A 118 3.99 6.80 6.48
N ARG A 119 3.11 5.83 6.77
CA ARG A 119 1.71 6.09 7.07
C ARG A 119 1.56 7.03 8.26
N ARG A 120 2.23 6.76 9.38
CA ARG A 120 2.19 7.60 10.58
C ARG A 120 2.69 9.03 10.33
N PHE A 121 3.75 9.17 9.54
CA PHE A 121 4.27 10.48 9.14
C PHE A 121 3.20 11.28 8.41
N LEU A 122 2.55 10.70 7.39
CA LEU A 122 1.50 11.40 6.63
C LEU A 122 0.24 11.66 7.47
N ASP A 123 -0.12 10.71 8.33
CA ASP A 123 -1.22 10.84 9.29
C ASP A 123 -1.05 12.05 10.21
N PHE A 124 0.17 12.31 10.68
CA PHE A 124 0.49 13.51 11.48
C PHE A 124 0.24 14.80 10.69
N TRP A 125 0.72 14.87 9.45
CA TRP A 125 0.59 16.08 8.62
C TRP A 125 -0.84 16.39 8.21
N ARG A 126 -1.69 15.38 8.02
CA ARG A 126 -3.10 15.63 7.65
C ARG A 126 -3.96 16.11 8.82
N GLY A 127 -3.42 16.17 10.05
CA GLY A 127 -4.12 16.57 11.26
C GLY A 127 -4.92 15.42 11.87
N TYR A 128 -4.22 14.53 12.56
CA TYR A 128 -4.79 13.32 13.18
C TYR A 128 -6.03 13.60 14.03
#